data_AF-N8Q639-F1
#
_entry.id   AF-N8Q639-F1
#
_cell.length_a   1.000
_cell.length_b   1.000
_cell.length_c   1.000
_cell.angle_alpha   90.00
_cell.angle_beta   90.00
_cell.angle_gamma   90.00
#
_symmetry.space_group_name_H-M   'P 1'
#
loop_
_entity.id
_entity.type
_entity.pdbx_description
1 polymer ?
#
loop_
_entity_poly.entity_id
_entity_poly.type
_entity_poly.pdbx_seq_one_letter_code
_entity_poly.pdbx_strand_id
1 'polypeptide(L)' 'MLVKFAIRFMAILFSVLALAAIVIHFFFSSALTTDLWIIAVPIILGIPILTAVVVAKDEELSVH' A
#
# COMPACT_ATOMS: atom_id res chain seq x y z
N MET A 1 -1.11 -17.13 -11.75
CA MET A 1 -0.60 -15.75 -11.84
C MET A 1 -1.30 -14.81 -10.87
N LEU A 2 -2.61 -14.59 -10.97
CA LEU A 2 -3.33 -13.57 -10.17
C LEU A 2 -3.25 -13.74 -8.64
N VAL A 3 -3.28 -14.98 -8.12
CA VAL A 3 -3.20 -15.21 -6.67
C VAL A 3 -1.83 -14.82 -6.11
N LYS A 4 -0.73 -15.11 -6.83
CA LYS A 4 0.63 -14.71 -6.41
C LYS A 4 0.77 -13.18 -6.42
N PHE A 5 0.24 -12.53 -7.45
CA PHE A 5 0.14 -11.08 -7.52
C PHE A 5 -0.66 -10.50 -6.34
N ALA A 6 -1.87 -11.02 -6.09
CA ALA A 6 -2.73 -10.55 -5.02
C ALA A 6 -2.09 -10.71 -3.64
N ILE A 7 -1.44 -11.84 -3.37
CA ILE A 7 -0.72 -12.06 -2.10
C ILE A 7 0.38 -11.02 -1.91
N ARG A 8 1.19 -10.75 -2.94
CA ARG A 8 2.25 -9.73 -2.89
C ARG A 8 1.67 -8.33 -2.67
N PHE A 9 0.62 -7.97 -3.41
CA PHE A 9 -0.06 -6.69 -3.26
C PHE A 9 -0.60 -6.51 -1.85
N MET A 10 -1.31 -7.51 -1.33
CA MET A 10 -1.86 -7.49 0.04
C MET A 10 -0.77 -7.39 1.10
N ALA A 11 0.34 -8.11 0.93
CA ALA A 11 1.47 -8.03 1.86
C ALA A 11 2.05 -6.62 1.92
N ILE A 12 2.28 -5.99 0.76
CA ILE A 12 2.80 -4.62 0.68
C ILE A 12 1.80 -3.63 1.27
N LEU A 13 0.53 -3.72 0.89
CA LEU A 13 -0.53 -2.86 1.41
C LEU A 13 -0.62 -2.96 2.94
N PHE A 14 -0.58 -4.17 3.48
CA PHE A 14 -0.60 -4.39 4.93
C PHE A 14 0.61 -3.76 5.63
N SER A 15 1.82 -3.93 5.08
CA SER A 15 3.02 -3.31 5.63
C SER A 15 2.93 -1.77 5.63
N VAL A 16 2.42 -1.18 4.54
CA VAL A 16 2.23 0.28 4.45
C VAL A 16 1.19 0.77 5.45
N LEU A 17 0.06 0.06 5.59
CA LEU A 17 -0.98 0.37 6.58
C LEU A 17 -0.44 0.27 8.01
N ALA A 18 0.33 -0.76 8.33
CA ALA A 18 0.93 -0.93 9.65
C ALA A 18 1.90 0.21 9.98
N LEU A 19 2.77 0.58 9.02
CA LEU A 19 3.69 1.70 9.19
C LEU A 19 2.94 3.04 9.34
N ALA A 20 1.94 3.29 8.50
CA ALA A 20 1.12 4.49 8.58
C ALA A 20 0.40 4.58 9.94
N ALA A 21 -0.17 3.48 10.42
CA ALA A 21 -0.82 3.42 11.73
C ALA A 21 0.16 3.72 12.86
N ILE A 22 1.37 3.16 12.84
CA ILE A 22 2.41 3.44 13.82
C ILE A 22 2.77 4.94 13.80
N VAL A 23 3.03 5.49 12.61
CA VAL A 23 3.39 6.91 12.48
C VAL A 23 2.27 7.83 12.97
N ILE A 24 1.04 7.62 12.50
CA ILE A 24 -0.11 8.47 12.88
C ILE A 24 -0.39 8.36 14.38
N HIS A 25 -0.36 7.15 14.94
CA HIS A 25 -0.72 6.93 16.34
C HIS A 25 0.33 7.46 17.34
N PHE A 26 1.61 7.27 17.05
CA PHE A 26 2.69 7.64 17.99
C PHE A 26 3.20 9.06 17.82
N PHE A 27 3.09 9.68 16.65
CA PHE A 27 3.69 10.99 16.36
C PHE A 27 2.69 12.13 16.26
N PHE A 28 1.38 11.86 16.17
CA PHE A 28 0.36 12.89 15.98
C PHE A 28 -0.72 12.84 17.07
N SER A 29 -1.37 13.99 17.30
CA SER A 29 -2.47 14.09 18.26
C SER A 29 -3.71 13.36 17.75
N SER A 30 -4.51 12.82 18.67
CA SER A 30 -5.80 12.18 18.36
C SER A 30 -6.77 13.07 17.59
N ALA A 31 -6.68 14.39 17.76
CA ALA A 31 -7.50 15.36 17.03
C ALA A 31 -7.23 15.37 15.52
N LEU A 32 -6.03 14.97 15.08
CA LEU A 32 -5.62 14.97 13.67
C LEU A 32 -5.65 13.57 13.04
N THR A 33 -5.84 12.51 13.84
CA THR A 33 -5.74 11.12 13.39
C THR A 33 -6.62 10.84 12.17
N THR A 34 -7.89 11.22 12.22
CA THR A 34 -8.84 10.98 11.12
C THR A 34 -8.43 11.72 9.85
N ASP A 35 -8.07 13.00 9.98
CA ASP A 35 -7.69 13.85 8.85
C ASP A 35 -6.42 13.32 8.17
N LEU A 36 -5.44 12.86 8.96
CA LEU A 36 -4.21 12.27 8.46
C LEU A 36 -4.45 10.97 7.71
N TRP A 37 -5.37 10.11 8.18
CA TRP A 37 -5.76 8.90 7.44
C TRP A 37 -6.38 9.26 6.10
N ILE A 38 -7.30 10.23 6.05
CA ILE A 38 -7.95 10.66 4.81
C ILE A 38 -6.92 11.18 3.81
N ILE A 39 -6.01 12.07 4.24
CA ILE A 39 -4.99 12.67 3.38
C ILE A 39 -3.95 11.63 2.94
N ALA A 40 -3.65 10.63 3.78
CA ALA A 40 -2.67 9.59 3.47
C ALA A 40 -3.19 8.50 2.53
N VAL A 41 -4.51 8.30 2.38
CA VAL A 41 -5.09 7.24 1.53
C VAL A 41 -4.48 7.17 0.12
N PRO A 42 -4.32 8.28 -0.64
CA PRO A 42 -3.71 8.25 -1.96
C PRO A 42 -2.27 7.72 -1.94
N ILE A 43 -1.50 8.06 -0.90
CA ILE A 43 -0.10 7.62 -0.74
C ILE A 43 -0.08 6.14 -0.34
N ILE A 44 -0.93 5.75 0.61
CA ILE A 44 -1.07 4.36 1.11
C ILE A 44 -1.41 3.41 -0.03
N LEU A 45 -2.29 3.81 -0.95
CA LEU A 45 -2.65 3.01 -2.13
C LEU A 45 -1.63 3.15 -3.27
N GLY A 46 -1.02 4.32 -3.42
CA GLY A 46 -0.03 4.58 -4.47
C GLY A 46 1.19 3.67 -4.37
N ILE A 47 1.71 3.44 -3.17
CA ILE A 47 2.89 2.56 -2.95
C ILE A 47 2.67 1.13 -3.49
N PRO A 48 1.63 0.37 -3.06
CA PRO A 48 1.40 -0.98 -3.56
C PRO A 48 1.02 -0.99 -5.05
N ILE A 49 0.35 0.04 -5.58
CA ILE A 49 0.06 0.15 -7.02
C ILE A 49 1.36 0.31 -7.83
N LEU A 50 2.23 1.25 -7.46
CA LEU A 50 3.50 1.45 -8.14
C LEU A 50 4.41 0.22 -8.03
N THR A 51 4.45 -0.40 -6.85
CA THR A 51 5.22 -1.64 -6.64
C THR A 51 4.67 -2.78 -7.50
N ALA A 52 3.35 -2.86 -7.64
CA ALA A 52 2.71 -3.83 -8.52
C ALA A 52 3.10 -3.63 -9.99
N VAL A 53 3.19 -2.39 -10.47
CA VAL A 53 3.63 -2.08 -11.84
C VAL A 53 5.11 -2.42 -12.04
N VAL A 54 5.99 -2.00 -11.11
CA VAL A 54 7.44 -2.21 -11.24
C VAL A 54 7.83 -3.68 -11.17
N VAL A 55 7.12 -4.46 -10.37
CA VAL A 55 7.44 -5.86 -10.11
C VAL A 55 6.43 -6.79 -10.82
N ALA A 56 5.63 -6.26 -11.74
CA ALA A 56 4.85 -7.08 -12.66
C ALA A 56 5.83 -7.84 -13.56
N LYS A 57 5.57 -9.14 -13.77
CA LYS A 57 6.34 -9.95 -14.71
C LYS A 57 5.63 -10.03 -16.06
N ASP A 58 6.37 -10.24 -17.14
CA ASP A 58 5.80 -10.40 -18.50
C ASP A 58 4.75 -11.52 -18.56
N GLU A 59 5.00 -12.61 -17.83
CA GLU A 59 4.04 -13.69 -17.58
C GLU A 59 2.71 -13.21 -16.98
N GLU A 60 2.75 -12.21 -16.09
CA GLU A 60 1.57 -11.62 -15.44
C GLU A 60 0.88 -10.56 -16.32
N LEU A 61 1.60 -9.98 -17.28
CA LEU A 61 1.09 -8.98 -18.23
C LEU A 61 0.68 -9.59 -19.59
N SER A 62 0.83 -10.91 -19.77
CA SER A 62 0.58 -11.62 -21.03
C SER A 62 1.38 -11.06 -22.23
N VAL A 63 2.52 -10.43 -21.95
CA VAL A 63 3.45 -9.92 -22.97
C VAL A 63 4.40 -11.07 -23.31
N HIS A 64 4.45 -11.46 -24.60
CA HIS A 64 5.28 -12.56 -25.10
C HIS A 64 6.59 -12.03 -25.70
#